data_AF-A0AAU3FRX6-F1
#
_entry.id   AF-A0AAU3FRX6-F1
#
_cell.length_a   1.000
_cell.length_b   1.000
_cell.length_c   1.000
_cell.angle_alpha   90.00
_cell.angle_beta   90.00
_cell.angle_gamma   90.00
#
_symmetry.space_group_name_H-M   'P 1'
#
loop_
_entity.id
_entity.type
_entity.pdbx_description
1 polymer ?
#
loop_
_entity_poly.entity_id
_entity_poly.type
_entity_poly.pdbx_seq_one_letter_code
_entity_poly.pdbx_strand_id
1 'polypeptide(L)'
;MKKPLWRDRRRQPAVLDRSTVLTWTERIGSVTHLFASLEYLTRGRDRRRGGANNWAVNRRTFEAHAPRLTRALDLVADDRVVTALHVSRAAAAAALWLPLNRRQRVAANAVLTGSQAALHAQHLYGSDGADQVSFLVQALTTVARAGQRRPAVVDACLWFVSLQSVLSYTVSGWAKLPSETWRSGRALPGITRTLTYGDPQVWQLMRRYPRLTKLTAHGVLAMECAFPLAYAARGRPAPYLLAAAGAFHLVNARVMGLGRFFWAFTSTYPAVAYTTRPRERTGDATGVRRDDTLPAMAAAAGLALFAAGQIARIRRRRMIERGRGDERTFTTAAGNVLSYRYAGQPADPGAEAPVLLLESGLAATAEHWERIAAPLGTRFTTVTYQRAGYGASRYKGGGEYQFETMVDDLVDLTRHVAGERPVILVGHSLGGYLALLAAERLAGQVRGVALIDSSHPAELRRSLRQAEGGKALTSTLAIMPGSLRAGFGSLLPRAAWVDRLPESVRQLALAQYRDPELWAAARREWKVVQERFEDEAAQLPRIDVPLVVVTAGATARTDAVQADLHDEFAAAAPRSERHVVEDADHDEILTDAARTEEVVKILTAFVDDVMEPGVEGDR
;
A
#
# COMPACT_ATOMS: atom_id res chain seq x y z
N MET A 1 -16.79 57.28 45.32
CA MET A 1 -16.86 56.18 44.34
C MET A 1 -15.46 55.62 44.07
N LYS A 2 -15.09 54.50 44.70
CA LYS A 2 -13.86 53.76 44.38
C LYS A 2 -14.26 52.50 43.60
N LYS A 3 -13.76 52.35 42.36
CA LYS A 3 -13.96 51.14 41.56
C LYS A 3 -13.29 49.95 42.27
N PRO A 4 -13.92 48.76 42.31
CA PRO A 4 -13.39 47.63 43.07
C PRO A 4 -12.19 46.98 42.35
N LEU A 5 -11.20 46.61 43.17
CA LEU A 5 -9.86 46.07 42.83
C LEU A 5 -9.83 44.74 42.05
N TRP A 6 -10.98 44.14 41.69
CA TRP A 6 -11.03 42.87 40.97
C TRP A 6 -11.00 43.00 39.44
N ARG A 7 -11.10 44.22 38.91
CA ARG A 7 -11.17 44.44 37.44
C ARG A 7 -9.82 44.53 36.72
N ASP A 8 -8.69 44.45 37.44
CA ASP A 8 -7.35 44.67 36.86
C ASP A 8 -6.42 43.44 36.88
N ARG A 9 -6.99 42.25 36.64
CA ARG A 9 -6.22 41.07 36.23
C ARG A 9 -6.79 40.50 34.94
N ARG A 10 -6.74 41.28 33.85
CA ARG A 10 -6.50 40.66 32.54
C ARG A 10 -5.09 40.08 32.61
N ARG A 11 -4.94 38.88 33.19
CA ARG A 11 -3.70 38.09 33.07
C ARG A 11 -3.43 38.04 31.58
N GLN A 12 -2.42 38.77 31.10
CA GLN A 12 -1.93 38.56 29.75
C GLN A 12 -1.66 37.05 29.64
N PRO A 13 -2.24 36.36 28.64
CA PRO A 13 -2.10 34.92 28.54
C PRO A 13 -0.60 34.58 28.50
N ALA A 14 -0.17 33.65 29.36
CA ALA A 14 1.25 33.34 29.57
C ALA A 14 1.94 33.07 28.23
N VAL A 15 2.97 33.86 27.92
CA VAL A 15 3.84 33.66 26.75
C VAL A 15 4.54 32.31 26.91
N LEU A 16 4.46 31.45 25.89
CA LEU A 16 5.25 30.21 25.87
C LEU A 16 6.64 30.53 25.34
N ASP A 17 7.61 30.57 26.25
CA ASP A 17 9.01 30.84 25.94
C ASP A 17 9.72 29.63 25.31
N ARG A 18 10.58 29.89 24.30
CA ARG A 18 11.34 28.87 23.56
C ARG A 18 12.21 28.00 24.47
N SER A 19 12.91 28.62 25.42
CA SER A 19 13.83 27.90 26.31
C SER A 19 13.05 26.97 27.23
N THR A 20 11.89 27.42 27.71
CA THR A 20 10.99 26.60 28.54
C THR A 20 10.47 25.41 27.76
N VAL A 21 9.95 25.63 26.55
CA VAL A 21 9.45 24.55 25.67
C VAL A 21 10.56 23.54 25.38
N LEU A 22 11.75 24.00 24.98
CA LEU A 22 12.90 23.16 24.67
C LEU A 22 13.36 22.34 25.87
N THR A 23 13.34 22.92 27.08
CA THR A 23 13.71 22.23 28.32
C THR A 23 12.74 21.09 28.65
N TRP A 24 11.44 21.30 28.47
CA TRP A 24 10.46 20.25 28.71
C TRP A 24 10.51 19.17 27.65
N THR A 25 10.65 19.53 26.37
CA THR A 25 10.82 18.58 25.27
C THR A 25 12.01 17.64 25.51
N GLU A 26 13.19 18.18 25.83
CA GLU A 26 14.38 17.33 26.05
C GLU A 26 14.31 16.51 27.35
N ARG A 27 13.73 17.06 28.43
CA ARG A 27 13.60 16.33 29.71
C ARG A 27 12.64 15.14 29.58
N ILE A 28 11.46 15.35 29.02
CA ILE A 28 10.48 14.27 28.84
C ILE A 28 11.06 13.21 27.91
N GLY A 29 11.65 13.61 26.78
CA GLY A 29 12.26 12.68 25.83
C GLY A 29 13.41 11.86 26.45
N SER A 30 14.19 12.46 27.36
CA SER A 30 15.29 11.77 28.04
C SER A 30 14.83 10.58 28.88
N VAL A 31 13.58 10.57 29.36
CA VAL A 31 13.04 9.46 30.15
C VAL A 31 12.98 8.18 29.30
N THR A 32 12.59 8.27 28.02
CA THR A 32 12.63 7.11 27.13
C THR A 32 14.04 6.54 26.99
N HIS A 33 15.06 7.40 26.85
CA HIS A 33 16.45 6.96 26.76
C HIS A 33 16.94 6.29 28.04
N LEU A 34 16.51 6.78 29.20
CA LEU A 34 16.81 6.18 30.50
C LEU A 34 16.17 4.79 30.60
N PHE A 35 14.86 4.68 30.35
CA PHE A 35 14.14 3.39 30.40
C PHE A 35 14.75 2.37 29.44
N ALA A 36 14.96 2.75 28.16
CA ALA A 36 15.56 1.86 27.18
C ALA A 36 16.95 1.38 27.60
N SER A 37 17.76 2.24 28.24
CA SER A 37 19.10 1.85 28.70
C SER A 37 19.05 0.94 29.94
N LEU A 38 18.13 1.18 30.87
CA LEU A 38 17.95 0.31 32.04
C LEU A 38 17.38 -1.06 31.64
N GLU A 39 16.42 -1.11 30.73
CA GLU A 39 15.89 -2.35 30.16
C GLU A 39 17.00 -3.17 29.49
N TYR A 40 17.83 -2.50 28.69
CA TYR A 40 18.97 -3.16 28.04
C TYR A 40 19.96 -3.75 29.06
N LEU A 41 20.36 -2.94 30.05
CA LEU A 41 21.34 -3.35 31.06
C LEU A 41 20.83 -4.53 31.91
N THR A 42 19.51 -4.63 32.13
CA THR A 42 18.89 -5.70 32.92
C THR A 42 18.58 -6.96 32.09
N ARG A 43 18.37 -6.85 30.78
CA ARG A 43 18.09 -8.00 29.88
C ARG A 43 19.36 -8.59 29.26
N GLY A 44 20.18 -9.23 30.09
CA GLY A 44 21.41 -9.90 29.63
C GLY A 44 21.20 -11.08 28.66
N ARG A 45 20.02 -11.73 28.67
CA ARG A 45 19.74 -12.94 27.90
C ARG A 45 19.65 -12.69 26.39
N ASP A 46 19.09 -11.57 25.97
CA ASP A 46 18.83 -11.25 24.55
C ASP A 46 20.11 -10.95 23.75
N ARG A 47 21.24 -10.79 24.46
CA ARG A 47 22.55 -10.34 23.95
C ARG A 47 23.56 -11.49 23.83
N ARG A 48 23.36 -12.57 24.57
CA ARG A 48 24.22 -13.75 24.53
C ARG A 48 24.12 -14.45 23.17
N ARG A 49 25.09 -15.32 22.87
CA ARG A 49 25.10 -16.12 21.63
C ARG A 49 23.78 -16.88 21.49
N GLY A 50 23.10 -16.71 20.36
CA GLY A 50 21.76 -17.26 20.10
C GLY A 50 20.57 -16.37 20.51
N GLY A 51 20.82 -15.22 21.14
CA GLY A 51 19.81 -14.20 21.41
C GLY A 51 19.48 -13.35 20.17
N ALA A 52 18.27 -12.79 20.14
CA ALA A 52 17.77 -12.00 19.00
C ALA A 52 18.58 -10.73 18.72
N ASN A 53 19.24 -10.14 19.72
CA ASN A 53 20.07 -8.94 19.58
C ASN A 53 21.57 -9.26 19.61
N ASN A 54 21.96 -10.49 19.28
CA ASN A 54 23.36 -10.82 19.12
C ASN A 54 23.92 -10.20 17.83
N TRP A 55 25.03 -9.46 17.93
CA TRP A 55 25.64 -8.81 16.76
C TRP A 55 25.94 -9.78 15.61
N ALA A 56 26.33 -11.03 15.87
CA ALA A 56 26.62 -12.01 14.82
C ALA A 56 25.41 -12.30 13.92
N VAL A 57 24.19 -12.11 14.42
CA VAL A 57 22.94 -12.23 13.65
C VAL A 57 22.70 -10.95 12.84
N ASN A 58 22.69 -9.80 13.51
CA ASN A 58 22.40 -8.50 12.90
C ASN A 58 23.44 -8.07 11.85
N ARG A 59 24.70 -8.48 12.03
CA ARG A 59 25.82 -8.17 11.13
C ARG A 59 25.54 -8.58 9.69
N ARG A 60 24.89 -9.73 9.47
CA ARG A 60 24.58 -10.25 8.13
C ARG A 60 23.67 -9.32 7.32
N THR A 61 22.76 -8.62 7.99
CA THR A 61 21.85 -7.65 7.38
C THR A 61 22.62 -6.48 6.72
N PHE A 62 23.71 -6.05 7.36
CA PHE A 62 24.52 -4.92 6.88
C PHE A 62 25.66 -5.35 5.96
N GLU A 63 26.21 -6.54 6.13
CA GLU A 63 27.38 -7.02 5.39
C GLU A 63 27.16 -7.05 3.87
N ALA A 64 25.96 -7.46 3.44
CA ALA A 64 25.61 -7.54 2.02
C ALA A 64 25.50 -6.17 1.33
N HIS A 65 25.12 -5.11 2.06
CA HIS A 65 24.78 -3.81 1.47
C HIS A 65 25.78 -2.70 1.83
N ALA A 66 26.50 -2.81 2.94
CA ALA A 66 27.36 -1.76 3.49
C ALA A 66 28.59 -2.31 4.25
N PRO A 67 29.58 -2.90 3.55
CA PRO A 67 30.71 -3.58 4.19
C PRO A 67 31.61 -2.63 5.01
N ARG A 68 31.79 -1.37 4.58
CA ARG A 68 32.58 -0.37 5.32
C ARG A 68 31.88 0.05 6.62
N LEU A 69 30.55 0.23 6.59
CA LEU A 69 29.76 0.52 7.77
C LEU A 69 29.80 -0.64 8.76
N THR A 70 29.72 -1.87 8.25
CA THR A 70 29.79 -3.08 9.06
C THR A 70 31.08 -3.13 9.91
N ARG A 71 32.24 -2.80 9.32
CA ARG A 71 33.51 -2.73 10.07
C ARG A 71 33.52 -1.69 11.19
N ALA A 72 32.87 -0.54 10.98
CA ALA A 72 32.74 0.47 12.03
C ALA A 72 31.79 0.00 13.14
N LEU A 73 30.71 -0.68 12.78
CA LEU A 73 29.76 -1.26 13.73
C LEU A 73 30.35 -2.42 14.52
N ASP A 74 31.28 -3.19 13.95
CA ASP A 74 32.03 -4.24 14.66
C ASP A 74 32.79 -3.67 15.89
N LEU A 75 33.32 -2.45 15.79
CA LEU A 75 33.97 -1.76 16.92
C LEU A 75 32.98 -1.34 18.01
N VAL A 76 31.77 -0.97 17.60
CA VAL A 76 30.68 -0.58 18.53
C VAL A 76 30.06 -1.80 19.19
N ALA A 77 30.07 -2.95 18.51
CA ALA A 77 29.43 -4.18 18.92
C ALA A 77 30.06 -4.87 20.13
N ASP A 78 31.24 -4.44 20.57
CA ASP A 78 31.88 -4.98 21.76
C ASP A 78 31.00 -4.75 23.00
N ASP A 79 30.76 -5.79 23.79
CA ASP A 79 29.86 -5.77 24.95
C ASP A 79 30.24 -4.68 25.97
N ARG A 80 31.54 -4.38 26.13
CA ARG A 80 32.01 -3.33 27.04
C ARG A 80 31.70 -1.95 26.47
N VAL A 81 31.90 -1.76 25.17
CA VAL A 81 31.57 -0.51 24.46
C VAL A 81 30.06 -0.26 24.53
N VAL A 82 29.23 -1.26 24.21
CA VAL A 82 27.78 -1.14 24.29
C VAL A 82 27.30 -0.84 25.71
N THR A 83 27.86 -1.53 26.71
CA THR A 83 27.54 -1.27 28.13
C THR A 83 27.92 0.16 28.52
N ALA A 84 29.12 0.63 28.14
CA ALA A 84 29.56 1.99 28.40
C ALA A 84 28.66 3.04 27.73
N LEU A 85 28.19 2.78 26.50
CA LEU A 85 27.22 3.62 25.81
C LEU A 85 25.88 3.68 26.55
N HIS A 86 25.38 2.56 27.09
CA HIS A 86 24.14 2.58 27.87
C HIS A 86 24.27 3.26 29.23
N VAL A 87 25.39 3.08 29.92
CA VAL A 87 25.67 3.79 31.18
C VAL A 87 25.78 5.30 30.92
N SER A 88 26.50 5.71 29.87
CA SER A 88 26.63 7.13 29.52
C SER A 88 25.29 7.74 29.11
N ARG A 89 24.44 6.99 28.40
CA ARG A 89 23.04 7.38 28.10
C ARG A 89 22.21 7.59 29.35
N ALA A 90 22.22 6.64 30.27
CA ALA A 90 21.46 6.74 31.52
C ALA A 90 21.91 7.96 32.34
N ALA A 91 23.22 8.19 32.44
CA ALA A 91 23.80 9.34 33.13
C ALA A 91 23.41 10.67 32.46
N ALA A 92 23.53 10.77 31.13
CA ALA A 92 23.16 11.97 30.37
C ALA A 92 21.66 12.27 30.48
N ALA A 93 20.81 11.24 30.43
CA ALA A 93 19.37 11.38 30.61
C ALA A 93 19.01 11.90 32.00
N ALA A 94 19.60 11.33 33.06
CA ALA A 94 19.41 11.80 34.42
C ALA A 94 19.92 13.24 34.61
N ALA A 95 21.05 13.59 34.00
CA ALA A 95 21.63 14.93 34.10
C ALA A 95 20.71 16.03 33.54
N LEU A 96 19.91 15.76 32.50
CA LEU A 96 19.00 16.76 31.91
C LEU A 96 17.91 17.25 32.88
N TRP A 97 17.64 16.52 33.95
CA TRP A 97 16.72 16.91 35.02
C TRP A 97 17.34 17.90 36.02
N LEU A 98 18.67 17.99 36.08
CA LEU A 98 19.41 18.94 36.91
C LEU A 98 19.35 20.37 36.32
N PRO A 99 19.66 21.42 37.10
CA PRO A 99 19.76 22.80 36.63
C PRO A 99 21.04 23.01 35.79
N LEU A 100 21.05 22.48 34.57
CA LEU A 100 22.18 22.59 33.63
C LEU A 100 22.18 23.87 32.81
N ASN A 101 23.38 24.39 32.54
CA ASN A 101 23.59 25.48 31.58
C ASN A 101 23.50 24.99 30.12
N ARG A 102 23.50 25.92 29.15
CA ARG A 102 23.35 25.61 27.72
C ARG A 102 24.38 24.59 27.21
N ARG A 103 25.67 24.77 27.53
CA ARG A 103 26.74 23.88 27.01
C ARG A 103 26.60 22.46 27.55
N GLN A 104 26.25 22.34 28.82
CA GLN A 104 25.98 21.04 29.47
C GLN A 104 24.75 20.34 28.86
N ARG A 105 23.68 21.08 28.56
CA ARG A 105 22.50 20.53 27.87
C ARG A 105 22.81 20.07 26.45
N VAL A 106 23.63 20.81 25.70
CA VAL A 106 24.10 20.37 24.37
C VAL A 106 24.88 19.07 24.49
N ALA A 107 25.84 18.99 25.43
CA ALA A 107 26.64 17.79 25.63
C ALA A 107 25.78 16.58 26.01
N ALA A 108 24.86 16.74 26.97
CA ALA A 108 23.98 15.66 27.38
C ALA A 108 23.07 15.16 26.24
N ASN A 109 22.41 16.06 25.50
CA ASN A 109 21.59 15.66 24.35
C ASN A 109 22.46 15.02 23.24
N ALA A 110 23.66 15.54 22.97
CA ALA A 110 24.57 14.98 21.96
C ALA A 110 25.01 13.55 22.32
N VAL A 111 25.25 13.25 23.61
CA VAL A 111 25.50 11.88 24.09
C VAL A 111 24.29 11.00 23.79
N LEU A 112 23.07 11.45 24.11
CA LEU A 112 21.84 10.68 23.84
C LEU A 112 21.63 10.40 22.35
N THR A 113 21.84 11.40 21.49
CA THR A 113 21.70 11.26 20.03
C THR A 113 22.79 10.36 19.44
N GLY A 114 24.06 10.65 19.73
CA GLY A 114 25.19 9.92 19.16
C GLY A 114 25.22 8.46 19.56
N SER A 115 24.99 8.18 20.85
CA SER A 115 24.91 6.80 21.34
C SER A 115 23.71 6.04 20.77
N GLN A 116 22.57 6.69 20.52
CA GLN A 116 21.44 6.01 19.88
C GLN A 116 21.73 5.62 18.45
N ALA A 117 22.34 6.53 17.67
CA ALA A 117 22.75 6.24 16.30
C ALA A 117 23.75 5.07 16.26
N ALA A 118 24.71 5.06 17.18
CA ALA A 118 25.69 3.97 17.30
C ALA A 118 25.04 2.62 17.66
N LEU A 119 24.05 2.63 18.56
CA LEU A 119 23.39 1.42 19.04
C LEU A 119 22.26 0.91 18.14
N HIS A 120 21.81 1.69 17.16
CA HIS A 120 20.64 1.33 16.34
C HIS A 120 20.80 -0.03 15.64
N ALA A 121 21.97 -0.30 15.08
CA ALA A 121 22.27 -1.57 14.41
C ALA A 121 22.27 -2.78 15.36
N GLN A 122 22.52 -2.55 16.66
CA GLN A 122 22.51 -3.60 17.67
C GLN A 122 21.10 -3.94 18.17
N HIS A 123 20.13 -3.03 17.99
CA HIS A 123 18.75 -3.17 18.48
C HIS A 123 17.72 -3.31 17.36
N LEU A 124 18.13 -3.79 16.19
CA LEU A 124 17.22 -4.06 15.07
C LEU A 124 15.96 -4.81 15.53
N TYR A 125 16.12 -5.79 16.42
CA TYR A 125 15.02 -6.54 17.01
C TYR A 125 14.63 -5.96 18.37
N GLY A 126 13.50 -5.25 18.42
CA GLY A 126 12.98 -4.59 19.63
C GLY A 126 13.09 -3.06 19.62
N SER A 127 13.73 -2.49 18.60
CA SER A 127 13.53 -1.06 18.29
C SER A 127 12.12 -0.84 17.76
N ASP A 128 11.47 0.21 18.26
CA ASP A 128 10.09 0.55 17.89
C ASP A 128 9.94 2.05 17.59
N GLY A 129 8.69 2.48 17.37
CA GLY A 129 8.38 3.89 17.12
C GLY A 129 8.75 4.84 18.26
N ALA A 130 8.84 4.37 19.51
CA ALA A 130 9.27 5.19 20.63
C ALA A 130 10.75 5.54 20.52
N ASP A 131 11.60 4.58 20.11
CA ASP A 131 13.01 4.85 19.87
C ASP A 131 13.21 5.87 18.74
N GLN A 132 12.46 5.75 17.65
CA GLN A 132 12.53 6.68 16.52
C GLN A 132 12.13 8.10 16.94
N VAL A 133 11.02 8.26 17.66
CA VAL A 133 10.56 9.58 18.14
C VAL A 133 11.56 10.17 19.13
N SER A 134 12.07 9.39 20.07
CA SER A 134 13.06 9.87 21.04
C SER A 134 14.39 10.26 20.39
N PHE A 135 14.87 9.50 19.40
CA PHE A 135 16.04 9.91 18.61
C PHE A 135 15.82 11.28 17.95
N LEU A 136 14.69 11.43 17.27
CA LEU A 136 14.31 12.64 16.54
C LEU A 136 14.24 13.84 17.49
N VAL A 137 13.58 13.69 18.63
CA VAL A 137 13.44 14.75 19.63
C VAL A 137 14.80 15.16 20.18
N GLN A 138 15.65 14.21 20.59
CA GLN A 138 16.96 14.51 21.17
C GLN A 138 17.96 15.07 20.15
N ALA A 139 17.91 14.61 18.90
CA ALA A 139 18.70 15.19 17.81
C ALA A 139 18.32 16.66 17.58
N LEU A 140 17.03 16.95 17.50
CA LEU A 140 16.54 18.31 17.26
C LEU A 140 16.74 19.22 18.46
N THR A 141 16.63 18.71 19.69
CA THR A 141 16.96 19.51 20.87
C THR A 141 18.46 19.78 20.96
N THR A 142 19.32 18.85 20.55
CA THR A 142 20.77 19.08 20.41
C THR A 142 21.04 20.26 19.46
N VAL A 143 20.47 20.22 18.26
CA VAL A 143 20.62 21.28 17.25
C VAL A 143 20.04 22.61 17.74
N ALA A 144 18.83 22.60 18.33
CA ALA A 144 18.19 23.79 18.85
C ALA A 144 19.00 24.43 19.99
N ARG A 145 19.56 23.64 20.91
CA ARG A 145 20.42 24.12 22.00
C ARG A 145 21.76 24.67 21.48
N ALA A 146 22.37 23.99 20.52
CA ALA A 146 23.59 24.44 19.87
C ALA A 146 23.36 25.75 19.10
N GLY A 147 22.23 25.87 18.40
CA GLY A 147 21.80 27.03 17.63
C GLY A 147 21.03 28.09 18.40
N GLN A 148 20.86 27.98 19.73
CA GLN A 148 19.91 28.77 20.53
C GLN A 148 20.08 30.31 20.42
N ARG A 149 21.24 30.79 19.96
CA ARG A 149 21.49 32.22 19.68
C ARG A 149 20.72 32.74 18.46
N ARG A 150 20.22 31.87 17.59
CA ARG A 150 19.42 32.19 16.40
C ARG A 150 18.00 31.67 16.63
N PRO A 151 17.03 32.50 17.05
CA PRO A 151 15.67 32.06 17.38
C PRO A 151 15.00 31.25 16.27
N ALA A 152 15.23 31.61 15.00
CA ALA A 152 14.74 30.88 13.83
C ALA A 152 15.16 29.40 13.80
N VAL A 153 16.38 29.07 14.26
CA VAL A 153 16.86 27.68 14.31
C VAL A 153 16.08 26.87 15.33
N VAL A 154 15.80 27.47 16.49
CA VAL A 154 15.01 26.82 17.55
C VAL A 154 13.58 26.60 17.07
N ASP A 155 12.98 27.62 16.45
CA ASP A 155 11.62 27.54 15.93
C ASP A 155 11.50 26.49 14.84
N ALA A 156 12.45 26.42 13.91
CA ALA A 156 12.49 25.38 12.89
C ALA A 156 12.54 23.97 13.50
N CYS A 157 13.36 23.75 14.54
CA CYS A 157 13.44 22.47 15.23
C CYS A 157 12.13 22.11 15.94
N LEU A 158 11.52 23.07 16.65
CA LEU A 158 10.23 22.86 17.33
C LEU A 158 9.08 22.65 16.34
N TRP A 159 9.06 23.38 15.24
CA TRP A 159 8.14 23.15 14.13
C TRP A 159 8.28 21.75 13.56
N PHE A 160 9.51 21.29 13.33
CA PHE A 160 9.74 19.94 12.84
C PHE A 160 9.23 18.88 13.81
N VAL A 161 9.58 18.95 15.10
CA VAL A 161 9.06 18.01 16.13
C VAL A 161 7.54 18.02 16.15
N SER A 162 6.94 19.21 16.09
CA SER A 162 5.49 19.33 16.13
C SER A 162 4.81 18.76 14.89
N LEU A 163 5.28 19.10 13.69
CA LEU A 163 4.73 18.60 12.43
C LEU A 163 4.84 17.08 12.35
N GLN A 164 5.96 16.50 12.79
CA GLN A 164 6.12 15.05 12.87
C GLN A 164 5.09 14.42 13.81
N SER A 165 4.87 15.01 15.00
CA SER A 165 3.85 14.51 15.92
C SER A 165 2.44 14.57 15.35
N VAL A 166 2.06 15.70 14.72
CA VAL A 166 0.73 15.87 14.13
C VAL A 166 0.54 14.95 12.94
N LEU A 167 1.57 14.79 12.10
CA LEU A 167 1.55 13.86 10.97
C LEU A 167 1.37 12.42 11.44
N SER A 168 2.12 11.98 12.46
CA SER A 168 2.03 10.61 12.99
C SER A 168 0.62 10.25 13.46
N TYR A 169 -0.05 11.12 14.21
CA TYR A 169 -1.45 10.89 14.62
C TYR A 169 -2.40 10.92 13.44
N THR A 170 -2.25 11.90 12.54
CA THR A 170 -3.13 12.07 11.38
C THR A 170 -3.07 10.87 10.45
N VAL A 171 -1.86 10.44 10.07
CA VAL A 171 -1.63 9.29 9.17
C VAL A 171 -2.14 8.01 9.82
N SER A 172 -1.87 7.80 11.11
CA SER A 172 -2.42 6.66 11.85
C SER A 172 -3.94 6.61 11.79
N GLY A 173 -4.63 7.71 12.07
CA GLY A 173 -6.09 7.77 12.06
C GLY A 173 -6.67 7.55 10.66
N TRP A 174 -6.12 8.26 9.67
CA TRP A 174 -6.63 8.21 8.29
C TRP A 174 -6.35 6.87 7.61
N ALA A 175 -5.23 6.20 7.93
CA ALA A 175 -4.94 4.86 7.43
C ALA A 175 -5.90 3.81 8.01
N LYS A 176 -6.33 3.97 9.27
CA LYS A 176 -7.28 3.06 9.93
C LYS A 176 -8.73 3.33 9.53
N LEU A 177 -9.09 4.58 9.19
CA LEU A 177 -10.45 5.00 8.90
C LEU A 177 -11.20 4.16 7.84
N PRO A 178 -10.61 3.80 6.67
CA PRO A 178 -11.31 2.96 5.69
C PRO A 178 -11.51 1.51 6.15
N SER A 179 -10.67 1.03 7.08
CA SER A 179 -10.71 -0.36 7.55
C SER A 179 -12.02 -0.68 8.25
N GLU A 180 -12.75 -1.66 7.71
CA GLU A 180 -13.96 -2.17 8.34
C GLU A 180 -13.70 -2.76 9.73
N THR A 181 -12.53 -3.38 9.93
CA THR A 181 -12.11 -3.94 11.23
C THR A 181 -12.01 -2.85 12.31
N TRP A 182 -11.53 -1.66 11.96
CA TRP A 182 -11.52 -0.51 12.87
C TRP A 182 -12.91 0.11 13.04
N ARG A 183 -13.67 0.29 11.95
CA ARG A 183 -15.04 0.87 12.00
C ARG A 183 -16.05 0.01 12.76
N SER A 184 -15.89 -1.32 12.73
CA SER A 184 -16.71 -2.28 13.48
C SER A 184 -16.30 -2.41 14.95
N GLY A 185 -15.11 -1.94 15.33
CA GLY A 185 -14.55 -2.10 16.68
C GLY A 185 -13.81 -3.42 16.90
N ARG A 186 -13.77 -4.32 15.90
CA ARG A 186 -13.10 -5.63 15.98
C ARG A 186 -11.57 -5.53 16.11
N ALA A 187 -10.98 -4.40 15.73
CA ALA A 187 -9.54 -4.17 15.85
C ALA A 187 -9.04 -4.28 17.31
N LEU A 188 -9.76 -3.71 18.28
CA LEU A 188 -9.29 -3.67 19.66
C LEU A 188 -9.21 -5.06 20.30
N PRO A 189 -10.25 -5.93 20.25
CA PRO A 189 -10.13 -7.32 20.68
C PRO A 189 -9.07 -8.11 19.91
N GLY A 190 -8.86 -7.78 18.63
CA GLY A 190 -7.83 -8.40 17.79
C GLY A 190 -6.41 -8.11 18.27
N ILE A 191 -6.16 -6.92 18.83
CA ILE A 191 -4.88 -6.52 19.43
C ILE A 191 -4.75 -7.09 20.83
N THR A 192 -5.77 -6.92 21.68
CA THR A 192 -5.71 -7.31 23.09
C THR A 192 -5.69 -8.81 23.33
N ARG A 193 -6.00 -9.64 22.33
CA ARG A 193 -5.85 -11.11 22.38
C ARG A 193 -4.43 -11.62 22.09
N THR A 194 -3.52 -10.77 21.61
CA THR A 194 -2.19 -11.21 21.18
C THR A 194 -1.30 -11.59 22.37
N LEU A 195 -0.35 -12.49 22.17
CA LEU A 195 0.59 -12.89 23.23
C LEU A 195 1.58 -11.79 23.58
N THR A 196 1.98 -10.97 22.60
CA THR A 196 3.05 -9.98 22.76
C THR A 196 2.57 -8.67 23.38
N TYR A 197 1.38 -8.20 23.01
CA TYR A 197 0.86 -6.87 23.40
C TYR A 197 -0.54 -6.94 24.02
N GLY A 198 -1.07 -8.14 24.25
CA GLY A 198 -2.41 -8.33 24.78
C GLY A 198 -2.48 -8.34 26.30
N ASP A 199 -3.69 -8.09 26.81
CA ASP A 199 -4.04 -8.26 28.22
C ASP A 199 -5.31 -9.12 28.26
N PRO A 200 -5.24 -10.37 28.80
CA PRO A 200 -6.37 -11.29 28.80
C PRO A 200 -7.62 -10.73 29.49
N GLN A 201 -7.45 -9.92 30.54
CA GLN A 201 -8.57 -9.34 31.28
C GLN A 201 -9.25 -8.26 30.44
N VAL A 202 -8.46 -7.40 29.80
CA VAL A 202 -8.98 -6.36 28.90
C VAL A 202 -9.66 -6.99 27.68
N TRP A 203 -9.09 -8.05 27.11
CA TRP A 203 -9.70 -8.79 26.01
C TRP A 203 -11.07 -9.37 26.39
N GLN A 204 -11.18 -10.03 27.55
CA GLN A 204 -12.45 -10.55 28.06
C GLN A 204 -13.48 -9.43 28.27
N LEU A 205 -13.05 -8.30 28.83
CA LEU A 205 -13.91 -7.14 29.03
C LEU A 205 -14.44 -6.57 27.69
N MET A 206 -13.56 -6.41 26.70
CA MET A 206 -13.93 -5.91 25.38
C MET A 206 -14.89 -6.84 24.64
N ARG A 207 -14.77 -8.16 24.83
CA ARG A 207 -15.73 -9.15 24.32
C ARG A 207 -17.08 -9.07 25.01
N ARG A 208 -17.08 -8.86 26.33
CA ARG A 208 -18.30 -8.75 27.13
C ARG A 208 -19.10 -7.48 26.81
N TYR A 209 -18.43 -6.38 26.46
CA TYR A 209 -19.06 -5.08 26.21
C TYR A 209 -18.79 -4.54 24.78
N PRO A 210 -19.33 -5.17 23.73
CA PRO A 210 -19.00 -4.84 22.34
C PRO A 210 -19.37 -3.41 21.92
N ARG A 211 -20.45 -2.84 22.48
CA ARG A 211 -20.85 -1.44 22.21
C ARG A 211 -19.81 -0.44 22.74
N LEU A 212 -19.31 -0.66 23.96
CA LEU A 212 -18.25 0.15 24.56
C LEU A 212 -16.94 0.00 23.77
N THR A 213 -16.57 -1.23 23.38
CA THR A 213 -15.41 -1.49 22.53
C THR A 213 -15.46 -0.72 21.21
N LYS A 214 -16.61 -0.72 20.54
CA LYS A 214 -16.82 0.05 19.31
C LYS A 214 -16.69 1.55 19.55
N LEU A 215 -17.29 2.07 20.63
CA LEU A 215 -17.16 3.48 21.02
C LEU A 215 -15.70 3.86 21.32
N THR A 216 -14.94 3.00 22.00
CA THR A 216 -13.50 3.21 22.26
C THR A 216 -12.71 3.25 20.95
N ALA A 217 -12.97 2.32 20.03
CA ALA A 217 -12.31 2.32 18.71
C ALA A 217 -12.61 3.60 17.92
N HIS A 218 -13.87 4.05 17.93
CA HIS A 218 -14.27 5.32 17.31
C HIS A 218 -13.65 6.53 17.99
N GLY A 219 -13.51 6.52 19.32
CA GLY A 219 -12.83 7.57 20.08
C GLY A 219 -11.36 7.70 19.69
N VAL A 220 -10.64 6.58 19.55
CA VAL A 220 -9.24 6.58 19.07
C VAL A 220 -9.15 7.14 17.65
N LEU A 221 -10.01 6.68 16.74
CA LEU A 221 -10.06 7.20 15.36
C LEU A 221 -10.36 8.71 15.32
N ALA A 222 -11.37 9.16 16.07
CA ALA A 222 -11.77 10.56 16.11
C ALA A 222 -10.63 11.44 16.65
N MET A 223 -9.97 11.01 17.73
CA MET A 223 -8.81 11.70 18.28
C MET A 223 -7.67 11.79 17.26
N GLU A 224 -7.25 10.66 16.68
CA GLU A 224 -6.14 10.60 15.71
C GLU A 224 -6.42 11.46 14.47
N CYS A 225 -7.63 11.36 13.90
CA CYS A 225 -8.05 12.14 12.73
C CYS A 225 -8.21 13.64 13.00
N ALA A 226 -8.45 14.05 14.25
CA ALA A 226 -8.71 15.45 14.62
C ALA A 226 -7.43 16.26 14.87
N PHE A 227 -6.24 15.65 14.89
CA PHE A 227 -4.98 16.36 15.14
C PHE A 227 -4.71 17.58 14.23
N PRO A 228 -5.03 17.57 12.92
CA PRO A 228 -4.89 18.76 12.07
C PRO A 228 -5.71 19.97 12.54
N LEU A 229 -6.82 19.73 13.26
CA LEU A 229 -7.66 20.80 13.82
C LEU A 229 -6.93 21.62 14.88
N ALA A 230 -5.85 21.08 15.49
CA ALA A 230 -4.98 21.84 16.37
C ALA A 230 -4.44 23.12 15.69
N TYR A 231 -4.19 23.07 14.38
CA TYR A 231 -3.75 24.22 13.60
C TYR A 231 -4.91 24.96 12.94
N ALA A 232 -5.83 24.24 12.29
CA ALA A 232 -6.95 24.85 11.57
C ALA A 232 -7.85 25.70 12.49
N ALA A 233 -8.03 25.28 13.74
CA ALA A 233 -8.80 26.01 14.75
C ALA A 233 -7.92 26.88 15.68
N ARG A 234 -6.78 27.36 15.18
CA ARG A 234 -5.88 28.34 15.87
C ARG A 234 -5.48 27.92 17.28
N GLY A 235 -5.15 26.64 17.48
CA GLY A 235 -4.68 26.10 18.76
C GLY A 235 -5.74 25.85 19.81
N ARG A 236 -7.03 26.19 19.57
CA ARG A 236 -8.11 25.98 20.55
C ARG A 236 -8.28 24.52 20.97
N PRO A 237 -8.27 23.52 20.06
CA PRO A 237 -8.45 22.13 20.46
C PRO A 237 -7.15 21.47 20.95
N ALA A 238 -5.99 22.11 20.76
CA ALA A 238 -4.68 21.48 21.04
C ALA A 238 -4.54 20.92 22.47
N PRO A 239 -4.94 21.62 23.55
CA PRO A 239 -4.82 21.08 24.90
C PRO A 239 -5.62 19.78 25.10
N TYR A 240 -6.83 19.70 24.52
CA TYR A 240 -7.69 18.53 24.65
C TYR A 240 -7.16 17.35 23.83
N LEU A 241 -6.66 17.61 22.62
CA LEU A 241 -6.06 16.57 21.77
C LEU A 241 -4.78 16.01 22.39
N LEU A 242 -3.91 16.87 22.94
CA LEU A 242 -2.70 16.43 23.64
C LEU A 242 -3.03 15.64 24.92
N ALA A 243 -4.04 16.07 25.68
CA ALA A 243 -4.48 15.33 26.85
C ALA A 243 -5.06 13.95 26.49
N ALA A 244 -5.92 13.89 25.47
CA ALA A 244 -6.50 12.64 24.99
C ALA A 244 -5.41 11.68 24.47
N ALA A 245 -4.45 12.18 23.69
CA ALA A 245 -3.36 11.35 23.18
C ALA A 245 -2.38 10.92 24.29
N GLY A 246 -2.13 11.78 25.28
CA GLY A 246 -1.38 11.42 26.49
C GLY A 246 -2.06 10.29 27.26
N ALA A 247 -3.38 10.39 27.48
CA ALA A 247 -4.17 9.35 28.13
C ALA A 247 -4.17 8.04 27.33
N PHE A 248 -4.29 8.13 26.00
CA PHE A 248 -4.17 6.98 25.10
C PHE A 248 -2.84 6.25 25.27
N HIS A 249 -1.70 6.97 25.25
CA HIS A 249 -0.40 6.34 25.45
C HIS A 249 -0.20 5.79 26.86
N LEU A 250 -0.77 6.44 27.88
CA LEU A 250 -0.73 5.95 29.25
C LEU A 250 -1.50 4.63 29.40
N VAL A 251 -2.68 4.53 28.77
CA VAL A 251 -3.45 3.30 28.72
C VAL A 251 -2.67 2.21 27.98
N ASN A 252 -2.05 2.52 26.83
CA ASN A 252 -1.22 1.54 26.11
C ASN A 252 0.02 1.11 26.91
N ALA A 253 0.62 2.01 27.68
CA ALA A 253 1.72 1.66 28.57
C ALA A 253 1.31 0.60 29.61
N ARG A 254 0.09 0.70 30.16
CA ARG A 254 -0.44 -0.27 31.14
C ARG A 254 -0.97 -1.55 30.50
N VAL A 255 -1.73 -1.44 29.41
CA VAL A 255 -2.46 -2.57 28.80
C VAL A 255 -1.53 -3.37 27.88
N MET A 256 -0.67 -2.70 27.12
CA MET A 256 0.17 -3.33 26.10
C MET A 256 1.64 -3.43 26.50
N GLY A 257 2.01 -2.96 27.69
CA GLY A 257 3.41 -2.90 28.14
C GLY A 257 4.27 -1.89 27.39
N LEU A 258 3.68 -0.94 26.67
CA LEU A 258 4.37 0.04 25.83
C LEU A 258 4.82 1.28 26.62
N GLY A 259 5.57 1.07 27.72
CA GLY A 259 5.97 2.15 28.64
C GLY A 259 6.79 3.26 27.99
N ARG A 260 7.69 2.91 27.06
CA ARG A 260 8.53 3.85 26.31
C ARG A 260 7.74 4.79 25.40
N PHE A 261 6.59 4.34 24.86
CA PHE A 261 5.75 5.15 23.97
C PHE A 261 5.18 6.38 24.67
N PHE A 262 4.76 6.24 25.92
CA PHE A 262 4.21 7.36 26.68
C PHE A 262 5.19 8.54 26.75
N TRP A 263 6.43 8.28 27.16
CA TRP A 263 7.46 9.32 27.28
C TRP A 263 7.92 9.84 25.91
N ALA A 264 8.11 8.96 24.93
CA ALA A 264 8.55 9.35 23.61
C ALA A 264 7.56 10.31 22.95
N PHE A 265 6.27 9.96 22.90
CA PHE A 265 5.26 10.80 22.27
C PHE A 265 4.94 12.05 23.08
N THR A 266 4.83 11.97 24.40
CA THR A 266 4.53 13.17 25.21
C THR A 266 5.66 14.20 25.18
N SER A 267 6.90 13.78 24.86
CA SER A 267 8.02 14.71 24.68
C SER A 267 7.84 15.69 23.51
N THR A 268 6.99 15.36 22.52
CA THR A 268 6.69 16.26 21.40
C THR A 268 5.63 17.31 21.77
N TYR A 269 4.85 17.10 22.83
CA TYR A 269 3.67 17.90 23.16
C TYR A 269 3.99 19.36 23.50
N PRO A 270 5.09 19.69 24.21
CA PRO A 270 5.47 21.09 24.40
C PRO A 270 5.70 21.82 23.06
N ALA A 271 6.29 21.15 22.07
CA ALA A 271 6.48 21.71 20.74
C ALA A 271 5.13 21.93 20.04
N VAL A 272 4.20 20.96 20.10
CA VAL A 272 2.84 21.12 19.55
C VAL A 272 2.08 22.27 20.23
N ALA A 273 2.16 22.36 21.56
CA ALA A 273 1.54 23.45 22.31
C ALA A 273 2.14 24.82 21.96
N TYR A 274 3.43 24.86 21.64
CA TYR A 274 4.13 26.07 21.21
C TYR A 274 3.72 26.51 19.81
N THR A 275 3.74 25.60 18.83
CA THR A 275 3.50 25.89 17.42
C THR A 275 2.03 26.12 17.08
N THR A 276 1.10 25.53 17.84
CA THR A 276 -0.34 25.73 17.61
C THR A 276 -0.87 27.05 18.15
N ARG A 277 -0.13 27.73 19.05
CA ARG A 277 -0.54 29.04 19.56
C ARG A 277 -0.35 30.15 18.51
N PRO A 278 -1.17 31.23 18.60
CA PRO A 278 -0.96 32.44 17.81
C PRO A 278 0.45 33.00 18.00
N ARG A 279 1.03 33.51 16.91
CA ARG A 279 2.42 34.00 16.85
C ARG A 279 2.69 35.13 17.84
N GLU A 280 1.69 35.94 18.20
CA GLU A 280 1.83 37.00 19.20
C GLU A 280 2.01 36.45 20.63
N ARG A 281 1.68 35.18 20.88
CA ARG A 281 1.75 34.52 22.19
C ARG A 281 2.99 33.62 22.35
N THR A 282 3.89 33.68 21.38
CA THR A 282 5.11 32.87 21.29
C THR A 282 6.27 33.81 21.03
N GLY A 283 6.89 34.28 22.10
CA GLY A 283 8.04 35.17 22.07
C GLY A 283 9.02 34.77 23.18
N ASP A 284 10.26 35.24 23.06
CA ASP A 284 11.24 35.12 24.15
C ASP A 284 11.26 36.39 25.01
N ALA A 285 12.11 36.40 26.03
CA ALA A 285 12.33 37.55 26.91
C ALA A 285 12.75 38.84 26.17
N THR A 286 13.20 38.74 24.91
CA THR A 286 13.60 39.87 24.06
C THR A 286 12.48 40.39 23.15
N GLY A 287 11.29 39.79 23.22
CA GLY A 287 10.12 40.17 22.42
C GLY A 287 10.13 39.62 20.98
N VAL A 288 11.12 38.79 20.62
CA VAL A 288 11.22 38.20 19.27
C VAL A 288 10.17 37.11 19.11
N ARG A 289 9.21 37.33 18.21
CA ARG A 289 8.12 36.38 17.90
C ARG A 289 8.63 35.11 17.21
N ARG A 290 7.85 34.03 17.27
CA ARG A 290 8.10 32.76 16.55
C ARG A 290 8.27 32.98 15.05
N ASP A 291 9.25 32.30 14.47
CA ASP A 291 9.46 32.19 13.03
C ASP A 291 8.67 31.00 12.46
N ASP A 292 7.80 31.28 11.49
CA ASP A 292 6.91 30.31 10.84
C ASP A 292 7.34 30.04 9.39
N THR A 293 8.56 30.40 9.00
CA THR A 293 9.07 30.21 7.63
C THR A 293 9.11 28.73 7.26
N LEU A 294 9.56 27.84 8.15
CA LEU A 294 9.64 26.40 7.86
C LEU A 294 8.28 25.77 7.51
N PRO A 295 7.22 25.87 8.34
CA PRO A 295 5.92 25.30 7.97
C PRO A 295 5.30 25.98 6.75
N ALA A 296 5.56 27.27 6.51
CA ALA A 296 5.10 27.97 5.31
C ALA A 296 5.78 27.41 4.04
N MET A 297 7.11 27.22 4.06
CA MET A 297 7.85 26.60 2.97
C MET A 297 7.41 25.15 2.73
N ALA A 298 7.22 24.38 3.79
CA ALA A 298 6.73 23.00 3.69
C ALA A 298 5.32 22.94 3.09
N ALA A 299 4.41 23.83 3.47
CA ALA A 299 3.08 23.93 2.90
C ALA A 299 3.11 24.33 1.41
N ALA A 300 3.94 25.32 1.05
CA ALA A 300 4.12 25.74 -0.34
C ALA A 300 4.69 24.62 -1.21
N ALA A 301 5.72 23.91 -0.73
CA ALA A 301 6.28 22.74 -1.41
C ALA A 301 5.24 21.62 -1.56
N GLY A 302 4.46 21.34 -0.51
CA GLY A 302 3.36 20.37 -0.55
C GLY A 302 2.29 20.72 -1.59
N LEU A 303 1.88 21.99 -1.66
CA LEU A 303 0.93 22.48 -2.65
C LEU A 303 1.48 22.38 -4.08
N ALA A 304 2.74 22.73 -4.28
CA ALA A 304 3.41 22.61 -5.57
C ALA A 304 3.51 21.15 -6.04
N LEU A 305 3.89 20.24 -5.14
CA LEU A 305 3.91 18.79 -5.42
C LEU A 305 2.52 18.24 -5.73
N PHE A 306 1.49 18.65 -4.98
CA PHE A 306 0.11 18.28 -5.26
C PHE A 306 -0.33 18.77 -6.65
N ALA A 307 -0.08 20.04 -6.98
CA ALA A 307 -0.41 20.61 -8.29
C ALA A 307 0.33 19.87 -9.42
N ALA A 308 1.63 19.60 -9.27
CA ALA A 308 2.41 18.81 -10.22
C ALA A 308 1.84 17.39 -10.40
N GLY A 309 1.45 16.73 -9.30
CA GLY A 309 0.79 15.43 -9.32
C GLY A 309 -0.54 15.44 -10.06
N GLN A 310 -1.36 16.48 -9.88
CA GLN A 310 -2.62 16.65 -10.61
C GLN A 310 -2.38 16.92 -12.11
N ILE A 311 -1.41 17.77 -12.46
CA ILE A 311 -1.04 18.02 -13.87
C ILE A 311 -0.57 16.72 -14.53
N ALA A 312 0.29 15.95 -13.86
CA ALA A 312 0.74 14.65 -14.35
C ALA A 312 -0.41 13.66 -14.54
N ARG A 313 -1.40 13.65 -13.63
CA ARG A 313 -2.62 12.85 -13.76
C ARG A 313 -3.44 13.24 -14.99
N ILE A 314 -3.70 14.54 -15.19
CA ILE A 314 -4.45 15.04 -16.35
C ILE A 314 -3.74 14.69 -17.66
N ARG A 315 -2.41 14.86 -17.73
CA ARG A 315 -1.62 14.51 -18.92
C ARG A 315 -1.70 13.02 -19.23
N ARG A 316 -1.57 12.15 -18.22
CA ARG A 316 -1.72 10.70 -18.37
C ARG A 316 -3.13 10.33 -18.85
N ARG A 317 -4.18 10.91 -18.25
CA ARG A 317 -5.55 10.65 -18.66
C ARG A 317 -5.81 10.99 -20.14
N ARG A 318 -5.30 12.14 -20.60
CA ARG A 318 -5.39 12.52 -22.02
C ARG A 318 -4.64 11.57 -22.95
N MET A 319 -3.50 11.03 -22.53
CA MET A 319 -2.76 10.02 -23.29
C MET A 319 -3.58 8.72 -23.41
N ILE A 320 -4.17 8.27 -22.30
CA ILE A 320 -4.99 7.07 -22.27
C ILE A 320 -6.23 7.21 -23.16
N GLU A 321 -6.92 8.35 -23.10
CA GLU A 321 -8.10 8.61 -23.94
C GLU A 321 -7.79 8.74 -25.43
N ARG A 322 -6.56 9.13 -25.78
CA ARG A 322 -6.10 9.13 -27.18
C ARG A 322 -5.78 7.72 -27.68
N GLY A 323 -5.45 6.80 -26.78
CA GLY A 323 -4.99 5.46 -27.15
C GLY A 323 -3.74 5.49 -28.02
N ARG A 324 -3.60 4.48 -28.87
CA ARG A 324 -2.59 4.35 -29.93
C ARG A 324 -3.02 5.04 -31.22
N GLY A 325 -4.32 5.34 -31.36
CA GLY A 325 -4.90 6.09 -32.49
C GLY A 325 -5.60 5.21 -33.52
N ASP A 326 -5.56 3.89 -33.37
CA ASP A 326 -6.21 2.90 -34.22
C ASP A 326 -7.34 2.14 -33.49
N GLU A 327 -7.60 2.48 -32.23
CA GLU A 327 -8.70 1.91 -31.47
C GLU A 327 -10.07 2.31 -32.05
N ARG A 328 -10.98 1.33 -32.02
CA ARG A 328 -12.39 1.49 -32.31
C ARG A 328 -13.18 1.43 -31.01
N THR A 329 -14.42 1.93 -31.05
CA THR A 329 -15.34 1.86 -29.92
C THR A 329 -16.60 1.11 -30.28
N PHE A 330 -17.10 0.32 -29.34
CA PHE A 330 -18.38 -0.38 -29.42
C PHE A 330 -19.21 -0.05 -28.17
N THR A 331 -20.53 0.08 -28.31
CA THR A 331 -21.44 0.27 -27.16
C THR A 331 -22.21 -1.02 -26.94
N THR A 332 -22.09 -1.60 -25.75
CA THR A 332 -22.75 -2.86 -25.37
C THR A 332 -24.25 -2.64 -25.13
N ALA A 333 -25.03 -3.72 -25.04
CA ALA A 333 -26.46 -3.64 -24.74
C ALA A 333 -26.74 -2.96 -23.39
N ALA A 334 -25.84 -3.09 -22.42
CA ALA A 334 -25.88 -2.41 -21.13
C ALA A 334 -25.45 -0.92 -21.19
N GLY A 335 -25.04 -0.43 -22.37
CA GLY A 335 -24.62 0.96 -22.60
C GLY A 335 -23.17 1.27 -22.23
N ASN A 336 -22.38 0.27 -21.82
CA ASN A 336 -20.94 0.43 -21.62
C ASN A 336 -20.27 0.68 -22.97
N VAL A 337 -19.20 1.49 -22.97
CA VAL A 337 -18.41 1.74 -24.18
C VAL A 337 -17.09 1.00 -24.04
N LEU A 338 -16.83 0.06 -24.95
CA LEU A 338 -15.60 -0.72 -25.00
C LEU A 338 -14.69 -0.21 -26.13
N SER A 339 -13.44 0.04 -25.80
CA SER A 339 -12.37 0.32 -26.75
C SER A 339 -11.69 -0.98 -27.15
N TYR A 340 -11.63 -1.26 -28.45
CA TYR A 340 -11.03 -2.48 -29.01
C TYR A 340 -10.18 -2.15 -30.23
N ARG A 341 -9.29 -3.07 -30.59
CA ARG A 341 -8.37 -2.95 -31.73
C ARG A 341 -8.17 -4.31 -32.39
N TYR A 342 -8.03 -4.29 -33.71
CA TYR A 342 -7.52 -5.42 -34.48
C TYR A 342 -5.99 -5.40 -34.49
N ALA A 343 -5.35 -6.49 -34.08
CA ALA A 343 -3.93 -6.68 -34.34
C ALA A 343 -3.79 -7.09 -35.81
N GLY A 344 -3.36 -6.15 -36.66
CA GLY A 344 -3.34 -6.34 -38.12
C GLY A 344 -4.62 -5.85 -38.82
N GLN A 345 -4.71 -6.13 -40.11
CA GLN A 345 -5.92 -5.78 -40.87
C GLN A 345 -7.02 -6.83 -40.61
N PRO A 346 -8.27 -6.41 -40.32
CA PRO A 346 -9.37 -7.35 -40.19
C PRO A 346 -9.62 -8.06 -41.53
N ALA A 347 -9.76 -9.39 -41.50
CA ALA A 347 -10.16 -10.15 -42.67
C ALA A 347 -11.59 -9.79 -43.12
N ASP A 348 -11.92 -10.08 -44.38
CA ASP A 348 -13.24 -9.81 -44.94
C ASP A 348 -14.37 -10.45 -44.10
N PRO A 349 -15.56 -9.82 -44.01
CA PRO A 349 -16.69 -10.34 -43.22
C PRO A 349 -17.16 -11.75 -43.60
N GLY A 350 -16.86 -12.21 -44.81
CA GLY A 350 -17.17 -13.57 -45.30
C GLY A 350 -16.04 -14.59 -45.15
N ALA A 351 -14.95 -14.26 -44.48
CA ALA A 351 -13.85 -15.20 -44.27
C ALA A 351 -14.24 -16.32 -43.29
N GLU A 352 -13.97 -17.57 -43.66
CA GLU A 352 -14.21 -18.75 -42.80
C GLU A 352 -13.22 -18.87 -41.63
N ALA A 353 -12.09 -18.14 -41.68
CA ALA A 353 -11.09 -18.14 -40.62
C ALA A 353 -11.66 -17.57 -39.29
N PRO A 354 -11.26 -18.11 -38.13
CA PRO A 354 -11.82 -17.68 -36.85
C PRO A 354 -11.36 -16.29 -36.45
N VAL A 355 -12.18 -15.63 -35.63
CA VAL A 355 -11.80 -14.43 -34.89
C VAL A 355 -11.25 -14.83 -33.53
N LEU A 356 -10.05 -14.38 -33.20
CA LEU A 356 -9.42 -14.59 -31.90
C LEU A 356 -9.70 -13.37 -31.03
N LEU A 357 -10.45 -13.54 -29.94
CA LEU A 357 -10.74 -12.45 -29.00
C LEU A 357 -9.95 -12.67 -27.69
N LEU A 358 -9.11 -11.69 -27.36
CA LEU A 358 -8.19 -11.77 -26.22
C LEU A 358 -8.79 -11.08 -25.00
N GLU A 359 -9.13 -11.86 -23.97
CA GLU A 359 -9.72 -11.42 -22.70
C GLU A 359 -8.64 -11.31 -21.60
N SER A 360 -8.46 -10.10 -21.08
CA SER A 360 -7.36 -9.80 -20.14
C SER A 360 -7.68 -10.21 -18.69
N GLY A 361 -6.65 -10.35 -17.85
CA GLY A 361 -6.83 -10.55 -16.41
C GLY A 361 -7.42 -9.33 -15.67
N LEU A 362 -7.64 -9.48 -14.37
CA LEU A 362 -8.03 -8.37 -13.49
C LEU A 362 -6.92 -7.32 -13.42
N ALA A 363 -7.27 -6.02 -13.49
CA ALA A 363 -6.32 -4.91 -13.47
C ALA A 363 -5.24 -4.94 -14.59
N ALA A 364 -5.38 -5.82 -15.58
CA ALA A 364 -4.52 -5.88 -16.76
C ALA A 364 -5.00 -4.92 -17.84
N THR A 365 -4.11 -4.55 -18.75
CA THR A 365 -4.40 -3.66 -19.89
C THR A 365 -4.25 -4.43 -21.20
N ALA A 366 -4.93 -3.98 -22.26
CA ALA A 366 -4.85 -4.64 -23.58
C ALA A 366 -3.40 -4.76 -24.12
N GLU A 367 -2.49 -3.89 -23.69
CA GLU A 367 -1.07 -3.92 -24.08
C GLU A 367 -0.31 -5.15 -23.56
N HIS A 368 -0.84 -5.88 -22.56
CA HIS A 368 -0.26 -7.16 -22.12
C HIS A 368 -0.22 -8.16 -23.28
N TRP A 369 -1.15 -8.06 -24.22
CA TRP A 369 -1.23 -8.94 -25.37
C TRP A 369 -0.31 -8.55 -26.51
N GLU A 370 0.43 -7.44 -26.46
CA GLU A 370 1.10 -6.89 -27.65
C GLU A 370 2.01 -7.89 -28.35
N ARG A 371 2.77 -8.68 -27.58
CA ARG A 371 3.70 -9.69 -28.12
C ARG A 371 3.01 -10.94 -28.68
N ILE A 372 1.77 -11.19 -28.29
CA ILE A 372 0.97 -12.34 -28.73
C ILE A 372 0.06 -11.95 -29.89
N ALA A 373 -0.65 -10.83 -29.74
CA ALA A 373 -1.63 -10.35 -30.71
C ALA A 373 -0.99 -9.97 -32.04
N ALA A 374 0.19 -9.32 -32.04
CA ALA A 374 0.83 -8.89 -33.28
C ALA A 374 1.21 -10.06 -34.20
N PRO A 375 1.89 -11.13 -33.73
CA PRO A 375 2.13 -12.33 -34.54
C PRO A 375 0.84 -13.06 -34.98
N LEU A 376 -0.11 -13.28 -34.07
CA LEU A 376 -1.37 -13.96 -34.42
C LEU A 376 -2.17 -13.17 -35.46
N GLY A 377 -2.14 -11.84 -35.36
CA GLY A 377 -2.75 -10.90 -36.29
C GLY A 377 -2.25 -10.97 -37.73
N THR A 378 -1.11 -11.63 -37.97
CA THR A 378 -0.60 -11.86 -39.33
C THR A 378 -1.31 -13.02 -40.04
N ARG A 379 -1.96 -13.92 -39.29
CA ARG A 379 -2.64 -15.12 -39.80
C ARG A 379 -4.13 -15.13 -39.54
N PHE A 380 -4.56 -14.57 -38.41
CA PHE A 380 -5.95 -14.61 -37.95
C PHE A 380 -6.45 -13.22 -37.56
N THR A 381 -7.75 -12.97 -37.71
CA THR A 381 -8.37 -11.75 -37.18
C THR A 381 -8.27 -11.77 -35.66
N THR A 382 -7.33 -11.02 -35.09
CA THR A 382 -7.07 -11.01 -33.64
C THR A 382 -7.52 -9.68 -33.03
N VAL A 383 -8.34 -9.73 -31.99
CA VAL A 383 -8.94 -8.58 -31.33
C VAL A 383 -8.47 -8.48 -29.89
N THR A 384 -7.92 -7.32 -29.54
CA THR A 384 -7.64 -6.93 -28.14
C THR A 384 -8.61 -5.84 -27.73
N TYR A 385 -9.01 -5.80 -26.47
CA TYR A 385 -9.90 -4.75 -25.98
C TYR A 385 -9.68 -4.42 -24.51
N GLN A 386 -10.27 -3.31 -24.08
CA GLN A 386 -10.26 -2.84 -22.71
C GLN A 386 -11.65 -3.03 -22.09
N ARG A 387 -11.74 -3.72 -20.95
CA ARG A 387 -13.01 -3.88 -20.21
C ARG A 387 -13.61 -2.54 -19.75
N ALA A 388 -14.89 -2.53 -19.41
CA ALA A 388 -15.60 -1.31 -19.01
C ALA A 388 -14.91 -0.58 -17.83
N GLY A 389 -14.45 0.65 -18.08
CA GLY A 389 -13.73 1.48 -17.11
C GLY A 389 -12.20 1.35 -17.14
N TYR A 390 -11.66 0.49 -18.00
CA TYR A 390 -10.23 0.35 -18.28
C TYR A 390 -9.84 1.20 -19.48
N GLY A 391 -8.61 1.73 -19.51
CA GLY A 391 -8.10 2.50 -20.64
C GLY A 391 -9.07 3.59 -21.10
N ALA A 392 -9.43 3.57 -22.38
CA ALA A 392 -10.41 4.47 -22.99
C ALA A 392 -11.88 3.99 -22.84
N SER A 393 -12.11 2.76 -22.39
CA SER A 393 -13.44 2.21 -22.16
C SER A 393 -14.16 2.89 -21.00
N ARG A 394 -15.48 2.99 -21.09
CA ARG A 394 -16.34 3.69 -20.12
C ARG A 394 -17.43 2.76 -19.60
N TYR A 395 -17.46 2.59 -18.30
CA TYR A 395 -18.58 1.99 -17.60
C TYR A 395 -19.69 3.04 -17.44
N LYS A 396 -20.93 2.70 -17.81
CA LYS A 396 -22.10 3.59 -17.72
C LYS A 396 -23.19 3.12 -16.74
N GLY A 397 -22.95 2.02 -16.00
CA GLY A 397 -23.94 1.50 -15.07
C GLY A 397 -24.16 2.40 -13.85
N GLY A 398 -25.44 2.64 -13.50
CA GLY A 398 -25.86 3.40 -12.32
C GLY A 398 -26.29 2.56 -11.11
N GLY A 399 -26.46 1.25 -11.29
CA GLY A 399 -26.85 0.30 -10.25
C GLY A 399 -25.67 -0.42 -9.58
N GLU A 400 -25.97 -1.36 -8.67
CA GLU A 400 -24.96 -2.24 -8.10
C GLU A 400 -24.34 -3.12 -9.21
N TYR A 401 -23.01 -3.16 -9.25
CA TYR A 401 -22.27 -3.93 -10.27
C TYR A 401 -22.50 -5.42 -10.06
N GLN A 402 -22.84 -6.13 -11.13
CA GLN A 402 -23.06 -7.57 -11.12
C GLN A 402 -21.88 -8.28 -11.79
N PHE A 403 -21.60 -9.51 -11.38
CA PHE A 403 -20.54 -10.32 -11.98
C PHE A 403 -20.78 -10.53 -13.49
N GLU A 404 -22.03 -10.79 -13.85
CA GLU A 404 -22.50 -11.08 -15.21
C GLU A 404 -22.19 -9.94 -16.18
N THR A 405 -22.07 -8.70 -15.71
CA THR A 405 -21.76 -7.55 -16.56
C THR A 405 -20.45 -7.73 -17.34
N MET A 406 -19.43 -8.37 -16.76
CA MET A 406 -18.18 -8.65 -17.47
C MET A 406 -18.37 -9.66 -18.61
N VAL A 407 -19.19 -10.68 -18.37
CA VAL A 407 -19.50 -11.74 -19.35
C VAL A 407 -20.40 -11.19 -20.45
N ASP A 408 -21.41 -10.39 -20.10
CA ASP A 408 -22.32 -9.73 -21.06
C ASP A 408 -21.54 -8.81 -22.01
N ASP A 409 -20.67 -7.96 -21.48
CA ASP A 409 -19.84 -7.05 -22.28
C ASP A 409 -18.91 -7.82 -23.23
N LEU A 410 -18.34 -8.95 -22.79
CA LEU A 410 -17.50 -9.82 -23.62
C LEU A 410 -18.31 -10.50 -24.74
N VAL A 411 -19.50 -11.03 -24.43
CA VAL A 411 -20.40 -11.67 -25.39
C VAL A 411 -20.87 -10.65 -26.45
N ASP A 412 -21.28 -9.46 -26.03
CA ASP A 412 -21.72 -8.40 -26.95
C ASP A 412 -20.59 -7.96 -27.88
N LEU A 413 -19.37 -7.77 -27.33
CA LEU A 413 -18.22 -7.42 -28.15
C LEU A 413 -17.88 -8.55 -29.14
N THR A 414 -17.93 -9.80 -28.70
CA THR A 414 -17.66 -10.97 -29.55
C THR A 414 -18.61 -11.00 -30.74
N ARG A 415 -19.92 -10.89 -30.51
CA ARG A 415 -20.92 -10.85 -31.58
C ARG A 415 -20.69 -9.69 -32.54
N HIS A 416 -20.31 -8.52 -32.01
CA HIS A 416 -20.03 -7.33 -32.81
C HIS A 416 -18.82 -7.51 -33.73
N VAL A 417 -17.71 -8.06 -33.24
CA VAL A 417 -16.46 -8.18 -34.02
C VAL A 417 -16.43 -9.41 -34.92
N ALA A 418 -17.12 -10.49 -34.55
CA ALA A 418 -17.11 -11.74 -35.30
C ALA A 418 -18.27 -11.88 -36.29
N GLY A 419 -19.41 -11.21 -36.06
CA GLY A 419 -20.62 -11.47 -36.84
C GLY A 419 -21.04 -12.93 -36.70
N GLU A 420 -21.11 -13.66 -37.81
CA GLU A 420 -21.42 -15.10 -37.85
C GLU A 420 -20.17 -15.99 -37.90
N ARG A 421 -18.97 -15.41 -37.96
CA ARG A 421 -17.72 -16.16 -38.08
C ARG A 421 -17.44 -17.01 -36.84
N PRO A 422 -16.72 -18.13 -36.98
CA PRO A 422 -16.24 -18.90 -35.83
C PRO A 422 -15.34 -18.06 -34.93
N VAL A 423 -15.37 -18.34 -33.63
CA VAL A 423 -14.60 -17.59 -32.62
C VAL A 423 -13.73 -18.53 -31.79
N ILE A 424 -12.52 -18.07 -31.49
CA ILE A 424 -11.67 -18.65 -30.45
C ILE A 424 -11.48 -17.60 -29.36
N LEU A 425 -11.86 -17.94 -28.13
CA LEU A 425 -11.66 -17.05 -26.98
C LEU A 425 -10.34 -17.40 -26.31
N VAL A 426 -9.49 -16.40 -26.09
CA VAL A 426 -8.20 -16.57 -25.42
C VAL A 426 -8.22 -15.71 -24.17
N GLY A 427 -8.20 -16.33 -22.99
CA GLY A 427 -8.32 -15.61 -21.72
C GLY A 427 -7.14 -15.83 -20.81
N HIS A 428 -6.64 -14.75 -20.19
CA HIS A 428 -5.59 -14.81 -19.18
C HIS A 428 -6.14 -14.57 -17.78
N SER A 429 -5.68 -15.33 -16.78
CA SER A 429 -6.07 -15.12 -15.38
C SER A 429 -7.61 -15.16 -15.23
N LEU A 430 -8.21 -14.17 -14.56
CA LEU A 430 -9.67 -13.95 -14.50
C LEU A 430 -10.32 -14.02 -15.89
N GLY A 431 -9.64 -13.53 -16.92
CA GLY A 431 -10.12 -13.51 -18.28
C GLY A 431 -10.39 -14.88 -18.88
N GLY A 432 -9.65 -15.92 -18.47
CA GLY A 432 -9.94 -17.29 -18.90
C GLY A 432 -11.25 -17.82 -18.31
N TYR A 433 -11.54 -17.53 -17.04
CA TYR A 433 -12.83 -17.88 -16.42
C TYR A 433 -13.99 -17.15 -17.10
N LEU A 434 -13.81 -15.87 -17.44
CA LEU A 434 -14.81 -15.09 -18.20
C LEU A 434 -15.02 -15.65 -19.62
N ALA A 435 -13.94 -16.09 -20.28
CA ALA A 435 -14.02 -16.70 -21.60
C ALA A 435 -14.82 -18.01 -21.60
N LEU A 436 -14.67 -18.86 -20.58
CA LEU A 436 -15.47 -20.09 -20.44
C LEU A 436 -16.97 -19.78 -20.29
N LEU A 437 -17.31 -18.80 -19.45
CA LEU A 437 -18.70 -18.39 -19.26
C LEU A 437 -19.30 -17.74 -20.52
N ALA A 438 -18.49 -16.99 -21.28
CA ALA A 438 -18.92 -16.44 -22.55
C ALA A 438 -19.13 -17.52 -23.62
N ALA A 439 -18.29 -18.57 -23.64
CA ALA A 439 -18.42 -19.69 -24.56
C ALA A 439 -19.76 -20.41 -24.42
N GLU A 440 -20.25 -20.62 -23.20
CA GLU A 440 -21.58 -21.20 -22.94
C GLU A 440 -22.71 -20.38 -23.57
N ARG A 441 -22.60 -19.04 -23.57
CA ARG A 441 -23.61 -18.12 -24.12
C ARG A 441 -23.47 -17.87 -25.63
N LEU A 442 -22.33 -18.26 -26.19
CA LEU A 442 -21.98 -18.18 -27.61
C LEU A 442 -21.95 -19.58 -28.24
N ALA A 443 -22.71 -20.53 -27.67
CA ALA A 443 -22.78 -21.91 -28.14
C ALA A 443 -23.03 -21.97 -29.66
N GLY A 444 -22.25 -22.81 -30.33
CA GLY A 444 -22.27 -22.95 -31.79
C GLY A 444 -21.37 -21.99 -32.55
N GLN A 445 -21.04 -20.82 -31.99
CA GLN A 445 -20.10 -19.87 -32.60
C GLN A 445 -18.67 -20.06 -32.11
N VAL A 446 -18.48 -20.38 -30.82
CA VAL A 446 -17.15 -20.65 -30.25
C VAL A 446 -16.68 -22.04 -30.65
N ARG A 447 -15.50 -22.12 -31.27
CA ARG A 447 -14.88 -23.36 -31.73
C ARG A 447 -13.84 -23.90 -30.75
N GLY A 448 -13.27 -23.04 -29.90
CA GLY A 448 -12.33 -23.45 -28.86
C GLY A 448 -12.03 -22.31 -27.88
N VAL A 449 -11.48 -22.67 -26.73
CA VAL A 449 -11.03 -21.73 -25.70
C VAL A 449 -9.58 -22.00 -25.33
N ALA A 450 -8.79 -20.93 -25.17
CA ALA A 450 -7.43 -20.99 -24.66
C ALA A 450 -7.35 -20.31 -23.28
N LEU A 451 -6.93 -21.06 -22.27
CA LEU A 451 -6.75 -20.59 -20.89
C LEU A 451 -5.27 -20.39 -20.63
N ILE A 452 -4.85 -19.15 -20.40
CA ILE A 452 -3.46 -18.81 -20.09
C ILE A 452 -3.37 -18.44 -18.61
N ASP A 453 -2.79 -19.32 -17.82
CA ASP A 453 -2.62 -19.21 -16.36
C ASP A 453 -3.90 -18.71 -15.68
N SER A 454 -5.02 -19.38 -15.98
CA SER A 454 -6.37 -18.87 -15.71
C SER A 454 -6.77 -19.00 -14.23
N SER A 455 -7.59 -18.06 -13.76
CA SER A 455 -8.24 -18.17 -12.47
C SER A 455 -9.26 -19.30 -12.45
N HIS A 456 -9.34 -20.01 -11.33
CA HIS A 456 -10.32 -21.06 -11.10
C HIS A 456 -11.33 -20.64 -10.02
N PRO A 457 -12.65 -20.90 -10.16
CA PRO A 457 -13.66 -20.43 -9.22
C PRO A 457 -13.49 -20.95 -7.78
N ALA A 458 -12.75 -22.04 -7.60
CA ALA A 458 -12.42 -22.60 -6.28
C ALA A 458 -11.07 -22.13 -5.71
N GLU A 459 -10.31 -21.28 -6.40
CA GLU A 459 -8.91 -20.98 -6.04
C GLU A 459 -8.77 -20.29 -4.68
N LEU A 460 -9.67 -19.35 -4.35
CA LEU A 460 -9.66 -18.67 -3.05
C LEU A 460 -10.06 -19.57 -1.89
N ARG A 461 -10.74 -20.70 -2.16
CA ARG A 461 -11.15 -21.67 -1.15
C ARG A 461 -10.10 -22.76 -0.94
N ARG A 462 -9.51 -23.25 -2.04
CA ARG A 462 -8.61 -24.41 -2.02
C ARG A 462 -7.14 -24.02 -1.89
N SER A 463 -6.68 -22.92 -2.49
CA SER A 463 -5.30 -22.45 -2.37
C SER A 463 -5.16 -21.40 -1.28
N LEU A 464 -4.38 -21.73 -0.23
CA LEU A 464 -4.00 -20.77 0.82
C LEU A 464 -3.23 -19.57 0.25
N ARG A 465 -2.38 -19.81 -0.76
CA ARG A 465 -1.59 -18.77 -1.41
C ARG A 465 -2.49 -17.79 -2.16
N GLN A 466 -3.47 -18.30 -2.90
CA GLN A 466 -4.46 -17.44 -3.58
C GLN A 466 -5.36 -16.71 -2.58
N ALA A 467 -5.77 -17.35 -1.48
CA ALA A 467 -6.56 -16.70 -0.43
C ALA A 467 -5.79 -15.56 0.26
N GLU A 468 -4.50 -15.73 0.54
CA GLU A 468 -3.63 -14.67 1.09
C GLU A 468 -3.35 -13.56 0.07
N GLY A 469 -3.06 -13.95 -1.18
CA GLY A 469 -2.90 -13.04 -2.31
C GLY A 469 -4.13 -12.17 -2.54
N GLY A 470 -5.32 -12.77 -2.48
CA GLY A 470 -6.61 -12.08 -2.58
C GLY A 470 -6.81 -11.03 -1.49
N LYS A 471 -6.44 -11.32 -0.23
CA LYS A 471 -6.50 -10.32 0.87
C LYS A 471 -5.54 -9.15 0.64
N ALA A 472 -4.33 -9.43 0.16
CA ALA A 472 -3.35 -8.40 -0.20
C ALA A 472 -3.84 -7.55 -1.38
N LEU A 473 -4.45 -8.18 -2.38
CA LEU A 473 -5.07 -7.52 -3.52
C LEU A 473 -6.24 -6.62 -3.10
N THR A 474 -7.15 -7.10 -2.25
CA THR A 474 -8.25 -6.29 -1.68
C THR A 474 -7.71 -5.02 -1.01
N SER A 475 -6.63 -5.15 -0.24
CA SER A 475 -5.99 -4.02 0.45
C SER A 475 -5.39 -3.02 -0.54
N THR A 476 -4.71 -3.52 -1.58
CA THR A 476 -4.15 -2.69 -2.65
C THR A 476 -5.25 -1.95 -3.43
N LEU A 477 -6.29 -2.67 -3.87
CA LEU A 477 -7.43 -2.12 -4.62
C LEU A 477 -8.19 -1.07 -3.79
N ALA A 478 -8.25 -1.21 -2.46
CA ALA A 478 -8.89 -0.23 -1.59
C ALA A 478 -8.15 1.13 -1.56
N ILE A 479 -6.82 1.12 -1.64
CA ILE A 479 -5.96 2.30 -1.45
C ILE A 479 -5.61 2.99 -2.78
N MET A 480 -5.31 2.20 -3.81
CA MET A 480 -4.76 2.68 -5.07
C MET A 480 -5.59 3.78 -5.76
N PRO A 481 -6.93 3.65 -5.92
CA PRO A 481 -7.73 4.68 -6.58
C PRO A 481 -7.63 6.03 -5.89
N GLY A 482 -7.65 6.06 -4.54
CA GLY A 482 -7.55 7.29 -3.76
C GLY A 482 -6.16 7.94 -3.88
N SER A 483 -5.11 7.12 -3.74
CA SER A 483 -3.72 7.57 -3.86
C SER A 483 -3.43 8.19 -5.24
N LEU A 484 -3.90 7.54 -6.31
CA LEU A 484 -3.70 8.01 -7.67
C LEU A 484 -4.54 9.24 -8.00
N ARG A 485 -5.77 9.35 -7.47
CA ARG A 485 -6.58 10.60 -7.56
C ARG A 485 -5.95 11.75 -6.81
N ALA A 486 -5.26 11.48 -5.70
CA ALA A 486 -4.49 12.48 -4.95
C ALA A 486 -3.22 12.96 -5.68
N GLY A 487 -2.85 12.34 -6.81
CA GLY A 487 -1.73 12.78 -7.65
C GLY A 487 -0.42 12.04 -7.38
N PHE A 488 -0.44 11.00 -6.54
CA PHE A 488 0.77 10.23 -6.18
C PHE A 488 1.22 9.22 -7.25
N GLY A 489 0.55 9.16 -8.41
CA GLY A 489 0.89 8.21 -9.47
C GLY A 489 2.34 8.32 -9.98
N SER A 490 2.96 9.50 -9.91
CA SER A 490 4.38 9.65 -10.29
C SER A 490 5.35 8.98 -9.31
N LEU A 491 4.92 8.72 -8.07
CA LEU A 491 5.71 8.02 -7.05
C LEU A 491 5.52 6.49 -7.10
N LEU A 492 4.48 6.02 -7.79
CA LEU A 492 4.26 4.59 -7.97
C LEU A 492 5.39 4.02 -8.84
N PRO A 493 6.19 3.04 -8.35
CA PRO A 493 7.24 2.44 -9.16
C PRO A 493 6.67 1.81 -10.44
N ARG A 494 7.51 1.68 -11.46
CA ARG A 494 7.14 0.91 -12.66
C ARG A 494 7.04 -0.57 -12.27
N ALA A 495 5.96 -1.23 -12.66
CA ALA A 495 5.84 -2.68 -12.52
C ALA A 495 6.79 -3.36 -13.52
N ALA A 496 7.34 -4.52 -13.15
CA ALA A 496 8.32 -5.23 -13.97
C ALA A 496 7.77 -5.60 -15.35
N TRP A 497 6.51 -6.02 -15.44
CA TRP A 497 5.85 -6.35 -16.70
C TRP A 497 5.82 -5.19 -17.70
N VAL A 498 5.73 -3.93 -17.23
CA VAL A 498 5.75 -2.74 -18.09
C VAL A 498 7.09 -2.65 -18.82
N ASP A 499 8.19 -2.92 -18.12
CA ASP A 499 9.53 -2.83 -18.71
C ASP A 499 9.80 -3.95 -19.73
N ARG A 500 9.07 -5.07 -19.65
CA ARG A 500 9.13 -6.19 -20.61
C ARG A 500 8.32 -5.94 -21.89
N LEU A 501 7.35 -5.02 -21.85
CA LEU A 501 6.55 -4.67 -23.03
C LEU A 501 7.38 -3.98 -24.13
N PRO A 502 6.95 -4.08 -25.40
CA PRO A 502 7.54 -3.33 -26.51
C PRO A 502 7.54 -1.81 -26.24
N GLU A 503 8.60 -1.13 -26.69
CA GLU A 503 8.81 0.32 -26.44
C GLU A 503 7.62 1.17 -26.93
N SER A 504 7.00 0.76 -28.03
CA SER A 504 5.86 1.45 -28.65
C SER A 504 4.64 1.58 -27.74
N VAL A 505 4.43 0.63 -26.82
CA VAL A 505 3.24 0.60 -25.94
C VAL A 505 3.60 0.86 -24.48
N ARG A 506 4.88 0.84 -24.10
CA ARG A 506 5.34 0.94 -22.71
C ARG A 506 4.83 2.19 -22.00
N GLN A 507 4.88 3.36 -22.66
CA GLN A 507 4.41 4.61 -22.05
C GLN A 507 2.91 4.62 -21.81
N LEU A 508 2.12 4.09 -22.75
CA LEU A 508 0.67 4.00 -22.63
C LEU A 508 0.27 3.01 -21.53
N ALA A 509 0.91 1.84 -21.49
CA ALA A 509 0.71 0.84 -20.44
C ALA A 509 1.05 1.41 -19.05
N LEU A 510 2.17 2.13 -18.92
CA LEU A 510 2.54 2.79 -17.67
C LEU A 510 1.53 3.89 -17.27
N ALA A 511 1.01 4.65 -18.25
CA ALA A 511 0.01 5.67 -18.00
C ALA A 511 -1.26 5.04 -17.42
N GLN A 512 -1.73 3.93 -18.02
CA GLN A 512 -2.89 3.16 -17.56
C GLN A 512 -2.66 2.54 -16.19
N TYR A 513 -1.51 1.89 -15.96
CA TYR A 513 -1.14 1.33 -14.65
C TYR A 513 -1.17 2.39 -13.53
N ARG A 514 -0.87 3.66 -13.85
CA ARG A 514 -0.92 4.76 -12.88
C ARG A 514 -2.26 5.51 -12.90
N ASP A 515 -3.24 5.12 -13.71
CA ASP A 515 -4.53 5.79 -13.82
C ASP A 515 -5.51 5.33 -12.73
N PRO A 516 -6.11 6.22 -11.93
CA PRO A 516 -7.06 5.80 -10.90
C PRO A 516 -8.27 5.03 -11.41
N GLU A 517 -8.68 5.20 -12.68
CA GLU A 517 -9.86 4.53 -13.22
C GLU A 517 -9.64 3.04 -13.45
N LEU A 518 -8.44 2.62 -13.88
CA LEU A 518 -8.04 1.20 -13.94
C LEU A 518 -8.28 0.51 -12.59
N TRP A 519 -7.72 1.10 -11.52
CA TRP A 519 -7.82 0.54 -10.17
C TRP A 519 -9.24 0.62 -9.60
N ALA A 520 -10.01 1.64 -9.96
CA ALA A 520 -11.40 1.77 -9.54
C ALA A 520 -12.28 0.71 -10.21
N ALA A 521 -12.05 0.43 -11.50
CA ALA A 521 -12.73 -0.63 -12.23
C ALA A 521 -12.33 -2.02 -11.70
N ALA A 522 -11.03 -2.28 -11.52
CA ALA A 522 -10.54 -3.51 -10.90
C ALA A 522 -11.10 -3.74 -9.49
N ARG A 523 -11.20 -2.70 -8.65
CA ARG A 523 -11.85 -2.83 -7.33
C ARG A 523 -13.32 -3.22 -7.43
N ARG A 524 -14.04 -2.67 -8.41
CA ARG A 524 -15.46 -2.96 -8.64
C ARG A 524 -15.65 -4.42 -9.09
N GLU A 525 -14.82 -4.87 -10.03
CA GLU A 525 -14.79 -6.26 -10.51
C GLU A 525 -14.38 -7.23 -9.40
N TRP A 526 -13.31 -6.93 -8.67
CA TRP A 526 -12.80 -7.79 -7.61
C TRP A 526 -13.81 -8.05 -6.49
N LYS A 527 -14.66 -7.07 -6.14
CA LYS A 527 -15.71 -7.26 -5.13
C LYS A 527 -16.60 -8.46 -5.49
N VAL A 528 -17.14 -8.48 -6.71
CA VAL A 528 -18.05 -9.53 -7.16
C VAL A 528 -17.33 -10.83 -7.51
N VAL A 529 -16.07 -10.76 -7.97
CA VAL A 529 -15.22 -11.94 -8.19
C VAL A 529 -14.91 -12.63 -6.87
N GLN A 530 -14.49 -11.88 -5.84
CA GLN A 530 -14.18 -12.41 -4.53
C GLN A 530 -15.41 -13.09 -3.92
N GLU A 531 -16.57 -12.42 -3.94
CA GLU A 531 -17.83 -12.99 -3.45
C GLU A 531 -18.15 -14.32 -4.15
N ARG A 532 -18.01 -14.39 -5.48
CA ARG A 532 -18.25 -15.61 -6.25
C ARG A 532 -17.23 -16.72 -5.96
N PHE A 533 -15.95 -16.37 -5.84
CA PHE A 533 -14.88 -17.37 -5.64
C PHE A 533 -14.82 -17.87 -4.19
N GLU A 534 -15.40 -17.14 -3.24
CA GLU A 534 -15.57 -17.59 -1.86
C GLU A 534 -16.86 -18.43 -1.67
N ASP A 535 -17.81 -18.38 -2.61
CA ASP A 535 -19.07 -19.14 -2.55
C ASP A 535 -18.87 -20.63 -2.85
N GLU A 536 -19.09 -21.49 -1.85
CA GLU A 536 -18.98 -22.96 -1.98
C GLU A 536 -19.86 -23.54 -3.10
N ALA A 537 -20.96 -22.88 -3.46
CA ALA A 537 -21.84 -23.30 -4.55
C ALA A 537 -21.26 -22.99 -5.95
N ALA A 538 -20.22 -22.17 -6.06
CA ALA A 538 -19.60 -21.84 -7.34
C ALA A 538 -18.90 -23.07 -7.93
N GLN A 539 -19.42 -23.56 -9.05
CA GLN A 539 -18.90 -24.69 -9.82
C GLN A 539 -18.16 -24.22 -11.07
N LEU A 540 -17.38 -25.13 -11.65
CA LEU A 540 -16.84 -24.97 -12.99
C LEU A 540 -18.01 -24.81 -13.99
N PRO A 541 -17.91 -23.87 -14.95
CA PRO A 541 -18.89 -23.78 -16.03
C PRO A 541 -18.78 -25.01 -16.92
N ARG A 542 -19.85 -25.29 -17.67
CA ARG A 542 -19.84 -26.38 -18.64
C ARG A 542 -18.89 -26.04 -19.78
N ILE A 543 -18.01 -26.98 -20.15
CA ILE A 543 -17.04 -26.82 -21.23
C ILE A 543 -17.38 -27.84 -22.32
N ASP A 544 -18.04 -27.40 -23.40
CA ASP A 544 -18.43 -28.27 -24.52
C ASP A 544 -17.55 -28.09 -25.77
N VAL A 545 -16.47 -27.32 -25.65
CA VAL A 545 -15.57 -26.98 -26.76
C VAL A 545 -14.14 -27.46 -26.46
N PRO A 546 -13.32 -27.71 -27.50
CA PRO A 546 -11.88 -27.91 -27.34
C PRO A 546 -11.22 -26.84 -26.47
N LEU A 547 -10.28 -27.27 -25.63
CA LEU A 547 -9.59 -26.41 -24.67
C LEU A 547 -8.08 -26.55 -24.79
N VAL A 548 -7.34 -25.44 -24.77
CA VAL A 548 -5.90 -25.47 -24.48
C VAL A 548 -5.63 -24.76 -23.17
N VAL A 549 -4.94 -25.43 -22.25
CA VAL A 549 -4.57 -24.90 -20.94
C VAL A 549 -3.06 -24.69 -20.90
N VAL A 550 -2.64 -23.43 -20.81
CA VAL A 550 -1.24 -23.02 -20.76
C VAL A 550 -0.94 -22.47 -19.38
N THR A 551 -0.17 -23.21 -18.58
CA THR A 551 0.17 -22.84 -17.19
C THR A 551 1.55 -22.21 -17.12
N ALA A 552 1.71 -21.15 -16.31
CA ALA A 552 3.03 -20.59 -16.05
C ALA A 552 3.83 -21.53 -15.14
N GLY A 553 5.09 -21.85 -15.50
CA GLY A 553 5.93 -22.77 -14.74
C GLY A 553 6.11 -22.35 -13.27
N ALA A 554 6.20 -21.04 -12.98
CA ALA A 554 6.28 -20.56 -11.60
C ALA A 554 4.98 -20.85 -10.81
N THR A 555 3.81 -20.74 -11.44
CA THR A 555 2.51 -21.07 -10.82
C THR A 555 2.48 -22.55 -10.47
N ALA A 556 2.77 -23.43 -11.44
CA ALA A 556 2.79 -24.87 -11.22
C ALA A 556 3.78 -25.31 -10.13
N ARG A 557 4.96 -24.67 -10.04
CA ARG A 557 5.99 -25.00 -9.04
C ARG A 557 5.68 -24.47 -7.65
N THR A 558 5.03 -23.31 -7.54
CA THR A 558 4.85 -22.62 -6.24
C THR A 558 3.48 -22.86 -5.61
N ASP A 559 2.51 -23.35 -6.38
CA ASP A 559 1.16 -23.64 -5.92
C ASP A 559 0.60 -24.91 -6.60
N ALA A 560 0.88 -26.06 -5.99
CA ALA A 560 0.41 -27.35 -6.49
C ALA A 560 -1.12 -27.43 -6.58
N VAL A 561 -1.84 -26.75 -5.66
CA VAL A 561 -3.30 -26.70 -5.72
C VAL A 561 -3.77 -25.96 -6.96
N GLN A 562 -3.10 -24.87 -7.35
CA GLN A 562 -3.44 -24.17 -8.58
C GLN A 562 -3.18 -25.03 -9.82
N ALA A 563 -2.11 -25.83 -9.82
CA ALA A 563 -1.84 -26.78 -10.91
C ALA A 563 -2.96 -27.82 -11.03
N ASP A 564 -3.39 -28.41 -9.91
CA ASP A 564 -4.51 -29.36 -9.86
C ASP A 564 -5.82 -28.71 -10.39
N LEU A 565 -6.07 -27.44 -10.04
CA LEU A 565 -7.21 -26.68 -10.53
C LEU A 565 -7.15 -26.42 -12.05
N HIS A 566 -5.96 -26.26 -12.62
CA HIS A 566 -5.80 -26.17 -14.08
C HIS A 566 -6.05 -27.51 -14.77
N ASP A 567 -5.67 -28.63 -14.12
CA ASP A 567 -5.99 -29.97 -14.59
C ASP A 567 -7.50 -30.25 -14.54
N GLU A 568 -8.23 -29.70 -13.57
CA GLU A 568 -9.70 -29.78 -13.51
C GLU A 568 -10.35 -29.13 -14.74
N PHE A 569 -9.84 -28.01 -15.26
CA PHE A 569 -10.31 -27.43 -16.52
C PHE A 569 -10.12 -28.39 -17.69
N ALA A 570 -8.92 -28.97 -17.81
CA ALA A 570 -8.59 -29.89 -18.89
C ALA A 570 -9.44 -31.16 -18.84
N ALA A 571 -9.74 -31.68 -17.65
CA ALA A 571 -10.58 -32.85 -17.45
C ALA A 571 -12.07 -32.60 -17.73
N ALA A 572 -12.53 -31.36 -17.60
CA ALA A 572 -13.92 -30.97 -17.85
C ALA A 572 -14.25 -30.75 -19.34
N ALA A 573 -13.25 -30.57 -20.20
CA ALA A 573 -13.43 -30.35 -21.63
C ALA A 573 -13.53 -31.67 -22.42
N PRO A 574 -14.29 -31.72 -23.53
CA PRO A 574 -14.41 -32.92 -24.38
C PRO A 574 -13.08 -33.30 -25.05
N ARG A 575 -12.24 -32.29 -25.33
CA ARG A 575 -10.89 -32.42 -25.87
C ARG A 575 -10.03 -31.33 -25.24
N SER A 576 -8.86 -31.68 -24.71
CA SER A 576 -7.95 -30.70 -24.11
C SER A 576 -6.48 -30.96 -24.41
N GLU A 577 -5.74 -29.87 -24.57
CA GLU A 577 -4.27 -29.83 -24.61
C GLU A 577 -3.74 -29.09 -23.37
N ARG A 578 -2.62 -29.57 -22.83
CA ARG A 578 -1.99 -29.01 -21.63
C ARG A 578 -0.54 -28.67 -21.91
N HIS A 579 -0.16 -27.44 -21.59
CA HIS A 579 1.20 -26.95 -21.73
C HIS A 579 1.64 -26.24 -20.45
N VAL A 580 2.91 -26.39 -20.10
CA VAL A 580 3.56 -25.60 -19.07
C VAL A 580 4.67 -24.81 -19.74
N VAL A 581 4.59 -23.49 -19.67
CA VAL A 581 5.67 -22.62 -20.16
C VAL A 581 6.69 -22.47 -19.03
N GLU A 582 7.78 -23.22 -19.17
CA GLU A 582 8.83 -23.24 -18.14
C GLU A 582 9.44 -21.85 -17.94
N ASP A 583 9.78 -21.54 -16.69
CA ASP A 583 10.41 -20.28 -16.29
C ASP A 583 9.65 -19.01 -16.66
N ALA A 584 8.33 -19.10 -16.85
CA ALA A 584 7.44 -17.96 -16.84
C ALA A 584 6.79 -17.77 -15.47
N ASP A 585 6.70 -16.52 -15.02
CA ASP A 585 5.72 -16.07 -14.03
C ASP A 585 4.35 -15.72 -14.67
N HIS A 586 3.37 -15.39 -13.81
CA HIS A 586 1.99 -15.08 -14.19
C HIS A 586 1.85 -13.91 -15.19
N ASP A 587 2.78 -12.94 -15.17
CA ASP A 587 2.82 -11.79 -16.08
C ASP A 587 3.77 -12.03 -17.26
N GLU A 588 4.90 -12.71 -17.04
CA GLU A 588 5.93 -13.02 -18.05
C GLU A 588 5.38 -13.87 -19.17
N ILE A 589 4.42 -14.76 -18.89
CA ILE A 589 3.76 -15.59 -19.89
C ILE A 589 3.11 -14.76 -21.01
N LEU A 590 2.75 -13.49 -20.75
CA LEU A 590 2.22 -12.55 -21.75
C LEU A 590 3.20 -11.45 -22.17
N THR A 591 4.24 -11.18 -21.38
CA THR A 591 5.05 -9.96 -21.56
C THR A 591 6.51 -10.20 -21.88
N ASP A 592 7.06 -11.37 -21.56
CA ASP A 592 8.43 -11.75 -21.90
C ASP A 592 8.54 -12.22 -23.35
N ALA A 593 9.62 -11.84 -24.04
CA ALA A 593 9.78 -12.13 -25.46
C ALA A 593 9.88 -13.63 -25.77
N ALA A 594 10.63 -14.40 -24.97
CA ALA A 594 10.81 -15.83 -25.22
C ALA A 594 9.56 -16.63 -24.85
N ARG A 595 8.94 -16.28 -23.71
CA ARG A 595 7.72 -16.96 -23.23
C ARG A 595 6.54 -16.72 -24.16
N THR A 596 6.38 -15.48 -24.64
CA THR A 596 5.31 -15.17 -25.60
C THR A 596 5.48 -15.86 -26.94
N GLU A 597 6.71 -16.08 -27.42
CA GLU A 597 6.94 -16.85 -28.65
C GLU A 597 6.44 -18.30 -28.52
N GLU A 598 6.67 -18.93 -27.37
CA GLU A 598 6.17 -20.27 -27.06
C GLU A 598 4.64 -20.30 -26.98
N VAL A 599 4.04 -19.34 -26.26
CA VAL A 599 2.58 -19.21 -26.19
C VAL A 599 1.96 -19.01 -27.57
N VAL A 600 2.56 -18.17 -28.43
CA VAL A 600 2.09 -17.96 -29.81
C VAL A 600 2.12 -19.27 -30.62
N LYS A 601 3.16 -20.09 -30.47
CA LYS A 601 3.26 -21.39 -31.15
C LYS A 601 2.14 -22.33 -30.69
N ILE A 602 1.92 -22.42 -29.38
CA ILE A 602 0.83 -23.24 -28.80
C ILE A 602 -0.53 -22.77 -29.31
N LEU A 603 -0.83 -21.47 -29.22
CA LEU A 603 -2.10 -20.92 -29.67
C LEU A 603 -2.32 -21.12 -31.18
N THR A 604 -1.27 -20.97 -31.97
CA THR A 604 -1.35 -21.17 -33.43
C THR A 604 -1.66 -22.62 -33.77
N ALA A 605 -0.97 -23.58 -33.14
CA ALA A 605 -1.22 -25.01 -33.34
C ALA A 605 -2.64 -25.40 -32.92
N PHE A 606 -3.10 -24.89 -31.78
CA PHE A 606 -4.46 -25.12 -31.30
C PHE A 606 -5.51 -24.55 -32.26
N VAL A 607 -5.31 -23.33 -32.78
CA VAL A 607 -6.24 -22.73 -33.77
C VAL A 607 -6.28 -23.58 -35.04
N ASP A 608 -5.13 -24.04 -35.53
CA ASP A 608 -5.05 -24.87 -36.74
C ASP A 608 -5.79 -26.22 -36.51
N ASP A 609 -5.55 -26.92 -35.40
CA ASP A 609 -6.22 -28.20 -35.04
C ASP A 609 -7.74 -28.08 -34.88
N VAL A 610 -8.22 -26.98 -34.30
CA VAL A 610 -9.66 -26.77 -34.08
C VAL A 610 -10.40 -26.42 -35.38
N MET A 611 -9.67 -25.93 -36.38
CA MET A 611 -10.20 -25.55 -37.70
C MET A 611 -10.06 -26.63 -38.77
N GLU A 612 -9.31 -27.72 -38.54
CA GLU A 612 -9.28 -28.84 -39.47
C GLU A 612 -10.67 -29.50 -39.58
N PRO A 613 -11.22 -29.69 -40.81
CA PRO A 613 -12.47 -30.40 -41.00
C PRO A 613 -12.30 -31.86 -40.52
N GLY A 614 -13.17 -32.28 -39.59
CA GLY A 614 -13.06 -33.59 -38.95
C GLY A 614 -12.93 -34.74 -39.95
N VAL A 615 -11.84 -35.49 -39.83
CA VAL A 615 -11.85 -36.92 -40.13
C VAL A 615 -12.77 -37.53 -39.09
N GLU A 616 -14.03 -37.81 -39.47
CA GLU A 616 -14.93 -38.65 -38.68
C GLU A 616 -14.19 -39.94 -38.33
N GLY A 617 -13.85 -40.09 -37.05
CA GLY A 617 -13.34 -41.33 -36.49
C GLY A 617 -14.45 -42.36 -36.48
N ASP A 618 -14.49 -43.18 -37.53
CA ASP A 618 -15.16 -44.48 -37.54
C ASP A 618 -14.42 -45.41 -36.55
N ARG A 619 -14.76 -45.36 -35.25
CA ARG A 619 -14.47 -46.40 -34.24
C ARG A 619 -15.47 -46.40 -33.08
#